data_AF-A0A938R6C7-F1
#
_entry.id   AF-A0A938R6C7-F1
#
_cell.length_a   1.000
_cell.length_b   1.000
_cell.length_c   1.000
_cell.angle_alpha   90.00
_cell.angle_beta   90.00
_cell.angle_gamma   90.00
#
_symmetry.space_group_name_H-M   'P 1'
#
loop_
_entity.id
_entity.type
_entity.pdbx_description
1 polymer ?
#
loop_
_entity_poly.entity_id
_entity_poly.type
_entity_poly.pdbx_seq_one_letter_code
_entity_poly.pdbx_strand_id
1 'polypeptide(L)'
;MRAKAIKDLAQLSDNKLFEEVAEGLTIVLENAACIEADSIFLADQNHPRSCEILRKISEEETAKFLILMDAIRSPRQPASDFANQLARFNDHFSKGFYAEYYTLRLANFGEVLEYIKQAREEYFLDGPNDVDWIFRNRILQQREERIYVDYVENDGEHYWHSPKWPESVEKGMTTFCKMPLDILNLAKSLNQAGCASPKALSVIASKWRSVKMTDDFPISQLRDTNYATLQELDKSGLLREQPQNIYDTIINYWLFPLYSADLRIISVDQSKLREIQRGWAPEF
;
A
#
# COMPACT_ATOMS: atom_id res chain seq x y z
N MET A 1 -26.00 10.90 7.39
CA MET A 1 -24.61 10.78 6.91
C MET A 1 -24.43 9.40 6.28
N ARG A 2 -23.98 9.31 5.01
CA ARG A 2 -23.62 8.04 4.38
C ARG A 2 -22.12 7.81 4.53
N ALA A 3 -21.72 6.79 5.28
CA ALA A 3 -20.31 6.45 5.47
C ALA A 3 -19.71 5.80 4.20
N LYS A 4 -18.37 5.81 4.08
CA LYS A 4 -17.60 5.13 3.02
C LYS A 4 -17.98 5.55 1.58
N ALA A 5 -18.26 6.84 1.38
CA ALA A 5 -18.70 7.41 0.12
C ALA A 5 -17.56 7.78 -0.87
N ILE A 6 -16.35 7.24 -0.68
CA ILE A 6 -15.15 7.63 -1.46
C ILE A 6 -15.31 7.51 -2.98
N LYS A 7 -16.14 6.56 -3.44
CA LYS A 7 -16.43 6.34 -4.86
C LYS A 7 -17.20 7.50 -5.51
N ASP A 8 -17.87 8.35 -4.72
CA ASP A 8 -18.59 9.52 -5.25
C ASP A 8 -17.63 10.53 -5.89
N LEU A 9 -16.35 10.53 -5.52
CA LEU A 9 -15.31 11.35 -6.17
C LEU A 9 -15.21 11.07 -7.68
N ALA A 10 -15.62 9.88 -8.14
CA ALA A 10 -15.70 9.56 -9.58
C ALA A 10 -16.69 10.41 -10.36
N GLN A 11 -17.68 11.00 -9.68
CA GLN A 11 -18.72 11.83 -10.28
C GLN A 11 -18.30 13.30 -10.43
N LEU A 12 -17.20 13.71 -9.79
CA LEU A 12 -16.72 15.09 -9.79
C LEU A 12 -16.01 15.43 -11.11
N SER A 13 -16.10 16.70 -11.51
CA SER A 13 -15.19 17.26 -12.52
C SER A 13 -13.76 17.30 -11.96
N ASP A 14 -12.77 17.35 -12.85
CA ASP A 14 -11.36 17.33 -12.43
C ASP A 14 -11.00 18.46 -11.47
N ASN A 15 -11.47 19.69 -11.70
CA ASN A 15 -11.20 20.81 -10.79
C ASN A 15 -11.72 20.53 -9.37
N LYS A 16 -12.95 20.06 -9.23
CA LYS A 16 -13.52 19.72 -7.92
C LYS A 16 -12.86 18.49 -7.31
N LEU A 17 -12.54 17.49 -8.13
CA LEU A 17 -11.81 16.30 -7.69
C LEU A 17 -10.46 16.70 -7.07
N PHE A 18 -9.71 17.61 -7.71
CA PHE A 18 -8.40 18.03 -7.21
C PHE A 18 -8.51 18.82 -5.91
N GLU A 19 -9.56 19.61 -5.71
CA GLU A 19 -9.85 20.29 -4.45
C GLU A 19 -10.12 19.27 -3.33
N GLU A 20 -11.08 18.37 -3.54
CA GLU A 20 -11.48 17.35 -2.55
C GLU A 20 -10.35 16.36 -2.23
N VAL A 21 -9.58 15.96 -3.24
CA VAL A 21 -8.44 15.05 -3.04
C VAL A 21 -7.30 15.76 -2.29
N ALA A 22 -7.00 17.03 -2.58
CA ALA A 22 -5.98 17.78 -1.85
C ALA A 22 -6.31 17.93 -0.36
N GLU A 23 -7.58 18.20 -0.04
CA GLU A 23 -8.06 18.22 1.34
C GLU A 23 -7.92 16.84 1.99
N GLY A 24 -8.40 15.79 1.32
CA GLY A 24 -8.29 14.42 1.80
C GLY A 24 -6.85 13.95 2.03
N LEU A 25 -5.92 14.28 1.14
CA LEU A 25 -4.49 13.97 1.27
C LEU A 25 -3.90 14.60 2.54
N THR A 26 -4.28 15.84 2.85
CA THR A 26 -3.80 16.56 4.04
C THR A 26 -4.31 15.88 5.31
N ILE A 27 -5.62 15.63 5.41
CA ILE A 27 -6.25 15.01 6.58
C ILE A 27 -5.72 13.57 6.81
N VAL A 28 -5.57 12.79 5.75
CA VAL A 28 -5.01 11.44 5.83
C VAL A 28 -3.58 11.47 6.37
N LEU A 29 -2.75 12.37 5.85
CA LEU A 29 -1.35 12.48 6.26
C LEU A 29 -1.22 12.93 7.73
N GLU A 30 -2.02 13.90 8.15
CA GLU A 30 -2.06 14.36 9.55
C GLU A 30 -2.44 13.21 10.50
N ASN A 31 -3.48 12.45 10.16
CA ASN A 31 -3.90 11.30 10.95
C ASN A 31 -2.81 10.20 10.99
N ALA A 32 -2.25 9.83 9.84
CA ALA A 32 -1.21 8.81 9.76
C ALA A 32 0.05 9.19 10.56
N ALA A 33 0.47 10.46 10.48
CA ALA A 33 1.61 10.99 11.23
C ALA A 33 1.35 11.04 12.74
N CYS A 34 0.12 11.37 13.17
CA CYS A 34 -0.28 11.33 14.56
C CYS A 34 -0.18 9.90 15.13
N ILE A 35 -0.74 8.92 14.41
CA ILE A 35 -0.70 7.51 14.80
C ILE A 35 0.74 6.97 14.84
N GLU A 36 1.61 7.39 13.90
CA GLU A 36 3.04 7.04 13.94
C GLU A 36 3.71 7.60 15.20
N ALA A 37 3.45 8.88 15.54
CA ALA A 37 4.00 9.51 16.74
C ALA A 37 3.55 8.78 18.02
N ASP A 38 2.27 8.40 18.11
CA ASP A 38 1.74 7.62 19.24
C ASP A 38 2.37 6.22 19.31
N SER A 39 2.59 5.58 18.16
CA SER A 39 3.34 4.31 18.08
C SER A 39 4.76 4.46 18.64
N ILE A 40 5.48 5.51 18.25
CA ILE A 40 6.84 5.79 18.75
C ILE A 40 6.82 6.07 20.25
N PHE A 41 5.85 6.84 20.74
CA PHE A 41 5.68 7.09 22.16
C PHE A 41 5.51 5.79 22.96
N LEU A 42 4.66 4.87 22.48
CA LEU A 42 4.48 3.55 23.11
C LEU A 42 5.75 2.69 23.05
N ALA A 43 6.52 2.79 21.98
CA ALA A 43 7.82 2.14 21.87
C ALA A 43 8.83 2.67 22.90
N ASP A 44 8.80 3.97 23.21
CA ASP A 44 9.61 4.60 24.26
C ASP A 44 9.16 4.19 25.67
N GLN A 45 7.87 3.92 25.86
CA GLN A 45 7.30 3.39 27.11
C GLN A 45 7.44 1.85 27.23
N ASN A 46 8.17 1.19 26.33
CA ASN A 46 8.36 -0.26 26.31
C ASN A 46 7.04 -1.05 26.21
N HIS A 47 6.11 -0.57 25.37
CA HIS A 47 4.86 -1.24 25.02
C HIS A 47 4.91 -1.79 23.58
N PRO A 48 5.71 -2.85 23.31
CA PRO A 48 6.02 -3.32 21.96
C PRO A 48 4.79 -3.80 21.17
N ARG A 49 3.82 -4.45 21.83
CA ARG A 49 2.58 -4.90 21.17
C ARG A 49 1.72 -3.73 20.71
N SER A 50 1.52 -2.76 21.59
CA SER A 50 0.71 -1.58 21.29
C SER A 50 1.35 -0.70 20.23
N CYS A 51 2.68 -0.53 20.24
CA CYS A 51 3.36 0.17 19.15
C CYS A 51 3.17 -0.55 17.81
N GLU A 52 3.31 -1.88 17.78
CA GLU A 52 3.18 -2.63 16.52
C GLU A 52 1.77 -2.57 15.92
N ILE A 53 0.73 -2.56 16.77
CA ILE A 53 -0.65 -2.34 16.31
C ILE A 53 -0.80 -0.95 15.67
N LEU A 54 -0.39 0.10 16.39
CA LEU A 54 -0.53 1.47 15.88
C LEU A 54 0.33 1.70 14.64
N ARG A 55 1.52 1.11 14.57
CA ARG A 55 2.39 1.18 13.38
C ARG A 55 1.69 0.61 12.15
N LYS A 56 1.05 -0.55 12.26
CA LYS A 56 0.29 -1.16 11.14
C LYS A 56 -0.93 -0.33 10.74
N ILE A 57 -1.59 0.30 11.71
CA ILE A 57 -2.68 1.24 11.41
C ILE A 57 -2.14 2.48 10.68
N SER A 58 -1.00 3.04 11.10
CA SER A 58 -0.36 4.18 10.43
C SER A 58 0.04 3.84 8.99
N GLU A 59 0.55 2.63 8.73
CA GLU A 59 0.82 2.13 7.38
C GLU A 59 -0.45 2.08 6.52
N GLU A 60 -1.55 1.50 7.05
CA GLU A 60 -2.83 1.45 6.34
C GLU A 60 -3.41 2.84 6.05
N GLU A 61 -3.31 3.77 7.01
CA GLU A 61 -3.77 5.15 6.81
C GLU A 61 -2.89 5.87 5.80
N THR A 62 -1.56 5.69 5.86
CA THR A 62 -0.65 6.27 4.86
C THR A 62 -0.92 5.71 3.46
N ALA A 63 -1.24 4.42 3.32
CA ALA A 63 -1.59 3.82 2.04
C ALA A 63 -2.74 4.55 1.33
N LYS A 64 -3.71 5.09 2.09
CA LYS A 64 -4.80 5.90 1.52
C LYS A 64 -4.30 7.13 0.79
N PHE A 65 -3.24 7.78 1.27
CA PHE A 65 -2.62 8.92 0.60
C PHE A 65 -2.19 8.54 -0.81
N LEU A 66 -1.48 7.41 -0.95
CA LEU A 66 -0.95 6.95 -2.23
C LEU A 66 -2.04 6.35 -3.12
N ILE A 67 -3.08 5.76 -2.53
CA ILE A 67 -4.28 5.35 -3.27
C ILE A 67 -4.96 6.56 -3.93
N LEU A 68 -5.07 7.68 -3.23
CA LEU A 68 -5.61 8.92 -3.79
C LEU A 68 -4.69 9.52 -4.85
N MET A 69 -3.37 9.54 -4.61
CA MET A 69 -2.40 9.98 -5.62
C MET A 69 -2.51 9.13 -6.90
N ASP A 70 -2.70 7.82 -6.77
CA ASP A 70 -2.90 6.93 -7.92
C ASP A 70 -4.22 7.17 -8.64
N ALA A 71 -5.27 7.59 -7.93
CA ALA A 71 -6.50 8.05 -8.59
C ALA A 71 -6.23 9.29 -9.45
N ILE A 72 -5.37 10.22 -8.99
CA ILE A 72 -4.96 11.40 -9.78
C ILE A 72 -4.13 10.98 -11.01
N ARG A 73 -3.20 10.03 -10.84
CA ARG A 73 -2.40 9.45 -11.94
C ARG A 73 -3.25 8.63 -12.93
N SER A 74 -4.38 8.08 -12.49
CA SER A 74 -5.27 7.25 -13.31
C SER A 74 -5.95 8.06 -14.42
N PRO A 75 -5.92 7.57 -15.67
CA PRO A 75 -6.83 8.04 -16.70
C PRO A 75 -8.28 7.95 -16.24
N ARG A 76 -9.14 8.84 -16.74
CA ARG A 76 -10.60 8.79 -16.48
C ARG A 76 -11.31 7.69 -17.28
N GLN A 77 -10.64 7.13 -18.28
CA GLN A 77 -11.14 6.06 -19.11
C GLN A 77 -10.15 4.89 -19.13
N PRO A 78 -10.61 3.64 -18.93
CA PRO A 78 -12.00 3.27 -18.65
C PRO A 78 -12.44 3.71 -17.24
N ALA A 79 -13.72 4.09 -17.08
CA ALA A 79 -14.24 4.59 -15.81
C ALA A 79 -14.12 3.58 -14.65
N SER A 80 -14.03 2.28 -14.97
CA SER A 80 -13.79 1.21 -14.01
C SER A 80 -12.49 1.38 -13.24
N ASP A 81 -11.40 1.80 -13.90
CA ASP A 81 -10.07 1.81 -13.28
C ASP A 81 -10.01 2.89 -12.19
N PHE A 82 -10.53 4.08 -12.51
CA PHE A 82 -10.65 5.16 -11.55
C PHE A 82 -11.56 4.78 -10.36
N ALA A 83 -12.74 4.19 -10.63
CA ALA A 83 -13.67 3.78 -9.58
C ALA A 83 -13.13 2.63 -8.71
N ASN A 84 -12.39 1.69 -9.31
CA ASN A 84 -11.73 0.59 -8.61
C ASN A 84 -10.58 1.12 -7.76
N GLN A 85 -9.80 2.07 -8.28
CA GLN A 85 -8.73 2.72 -7.52
C GLN A 85 -9.29 3.43 -6.28
N LEU A 86 -10.39 4.17 -6.39
CA LEU A 86 -11.05 4.77 -5.23
C LEU A 86 -11.60 3.74 -4.24
N ALA A 87 -12.07 2.58 -4.72
CA ALA A 87 -12.58 1.51 -3.86
C ALA A 87 -11.54 1.02 -2.84
N ARG A 88 -10.26 1.01 -3.23
CA ARG A 88 -9.12 0.54 -2.43
C ARG A 88 -8.94 1.32 -1.14
N PHE A 89 -9.40 2.57 -1.09
CA PHE A 89 -9.28 3.45 0.08
C PHE A 89 -9.86 2.83 1.35
N ASN A 90 -10.92 2.02 1.24
CA ASN A 90 -11.56 1.35 2.37
C ASN A 90 -11.29 -0.16 2.42
N ASP A 91 -10.50 -0.70 1.49
CA ASP A 91 -10.19 -2.12 1.41
C ASP A 91 -8.91 -2.44 2.19
N HIS A 92 -8.98 -3.39 3.13
CA HIS A 92 -7.86 -3.69 4.02
C HIS A 92 -6.71 -4.39 3.30
N PHE A 93 -7.03 -5.32 2.39
CA PHE A 93 -6.00 -5.97 1.57
C PHE A 93 -5.24 -4.93 0.75
N SER A 94 -5.95 -4.05 0.04
CA SER A 94 -5.32 -3.02 -0.80
C SER A 94 -4.42 -2.10 0.02
N LYS A 95 -4.87 -1.62 1.19
CA LYS A 95 -4.05 -0.76 2.07
C LYS A 95 -2.80 -1.49 2.57
N GLY A 96 -2.94 -2.75 3.02
CA GLY A 96 -1.80 -3.57 3.44
C GLY A 96 -0.85 -3.86 2.29
N PHE A 97 -1.36 -4.11 1.09
CA PHE A 97 -0.55 -4.30 -0.11
C PHE A 97 0.24 -3.04 -0.45
N TYR A 98 -0.36 -1.85 -0.41
CA TYR A 98 0.39 -0.60 -0.61
C TYR A 98 1.50 -0.43 0.44
N ALA A 99 1.23 -0.71 1.72
CA ALA A 99 2.25 -0.64 2.76
C ALA A 99 3.46 -1.54 2.46
N GLU A 100 3.20 -2.78 2.05
CA GLU A 100 4.25 -3.73 1.68
C GLU A 100 4.95 -3.38 0.36
N TYR A 101 4.19 -2.95 -0.65
CA TYR A 101 4.69 -2.62 -1.98
C TYR A 101 5.82 -1.59 -1.92
N TYR A 102 5.72 -0.60 -1.04
CA TYR A 102 6.74 0.43 -0.87
C TYR A 102 8.03 -0.06 -0.17
N THR A 103 8.04 -1.28 0.35
CA THR A 103 9.26 -1.95 0.85
C THR A 103 10.01 -2.72 -0.26
N LEU A 104 9.34 -2.96 -1.40
CA LEU A 104 9.90 -3.74 -2.50
C LEU A 104 10.82 -2.89 -3.40
N ARG A 105 11.74 -3.56 -4.09
CA ARG A 105 12.65 -2.94 -5.08
C ARG A 105 12.58 -3.75 -6.38
N LEU A 106 11.48 -3.60 -7.10
CA LEU A 106 11.18 -4.32 -8.35
C LEU A 106 11.74 -3.54 -9.55
N ALA A 107 12.20 -4.26 -10.56
CA ALA A 107 12.93 -3.68 -11.69
C ALA A 107 12.03 -3.07 -12.77
N ASN A 108 10.81 -3.59 -12.94
CA ASN A 108 9.85 -3.17 -13.95
C ASN A 108 8.41 -3.39 -13.47
N PHE A 109 7.43 -2.89 -14.22
CA PHE A 109 6.02 -3.02 -13.86
C PHE A 109 5.50 -4.46 -13.96
N GLY A 110 6.03 -5.29 -14.86
CA GLY A 110 5.67 -6.71 -14.98
C GLY A 110 5.96 -7.49 -13.70
N GLU A 111 7.11 -7.26 -13.06
CA GLU A 111 7.42 -7.84 -11.74
C GLU A 111 6.43 -7.40 -10.66
N VAL A 112 5.90 -6.17 -10.74
CA VAL A 112 4.84 -5.70 -9.84
C VAL A 112 3.57 -6.53 -10.06
N LEU A 113 3.20 -6.79 -11.31
CA LEU A 113 2.00 -7.57 -11.64
C LEU A 113 2.13 -9.04 -11.22
N GLU A 114 3.30 -9.65 -11.38
CA GLU A 114 3.55 -11.03 -10.90
C GLU A 114 3.51 -11.10 -9.38
N TYR A 115 4.10 -10.13 -8.69
CA TYR A 115 4.00 -10.07 -7.23
C TYR A 115 2.55 -9.88 -6.76
N ILE A 116 1.78 -9.00 -7.42
CA ILE A 116 0.35 -8.82 -7.16
C ILE A 116 -0.42 -10.12 -7.35
N LYS A 117 -0.15 -10.86 -8.42
CA LYS A 117 -0.83 -12.12 -8.74
C LYS A 117 -0.70 -13.12 -7.59
N GLN A 118 0.52 -13.29 -7.06
CA GLN A 118 0.77 -14.17 -5.90
C GLN A 118 0.13 -13.61 -4.63
N ALA A 119 0.28 -12.31 -4.37
CA ALA A 119 -0.21 -11.68 -3.15
C ALA A 119 -1.74 -11.69 -3.01
N ARG A 120 -2.50 -11.92 -4.08
CA ARG A 120 -3.97 -11.89 -4.07
C ARG A 120 -4.63 -13.22 -3.71
N GLU A 121 -3.89 -14.31 -3.67
CA GLU A 121 -4.48 -15.61 -3.37
C GLU A 121 -5.01 -15.63 -1.93
N GLU A 122 -6.27 -16.02 -1.75
CA GLU A 122 -6.88 -16.16 -0.42
C GLU A 122 -6.18 -17.24 0.40
N TYR A 123 -5.80 -18.33 -0.29
CA TYR A 123 -5.00 -19.42 0.22
C TYR A 123 -3.97 -19.84 -0.83
N PHE A 124 -2.78 -20.22 -0.39
CA PHE A 124 -1.71 -20.69 -1.26
C PHE A 124 -0.94 -21.85 -0.62
N LEU A 125 -0.28 -22.64 -1.46
CA LEU A 125 0.63 -23.69 -1.03
C LEU A 125 2.05 -23.13 -0.91
N ASP A 126 2.75 -23.52 0.14
CA ASP A 126 4.15 -23.15 0.38
C ASP A 126 4.79 -24.19 1.33
N GLY A 127 6.09 -24.10 1.53
CA GLY A 127 6.89 -25.03 2.31
C GLY A 127 8.14 -25.49 1.56
N PRO A 128 8.99 -26.34 2.16
CA PRO A 128 10.21 -26.85 1.54
C PRO A 128 10.06 -27.43 0.12
N ASN A 129 8.88 -27.91 -0.23
CA ASN A 129 8.53 -28.51 -1.51
C ASN A 129 7.44 -27.71 -2.27
N ASP A 130 7.14 -26.48 -1.86
CA ASP A 130 6.08 -25.62 -2.40
C ASP A 130 4.64 -26.19 -2.30
N VAL A 131 4.46 -27.29 -1.57
CA VAL A 131 3.16 -27.99 -1.42
C VAL A 131 2.87 -28.46 0.02
N ASP A 132 3.78 -28.22 0.96
CA ASP A 132 3.72 -28.87 2.28
C ASP A 132 2.60 -28.31 3.15
N TRP A 133 2.28 -27.03 3.01
CA TRP A 133 1.34 -26.33 3.88
C TRP A 133 0.42 -25.41 3.08
N ILE A 134 -0.83 -25.29 3.53
CA ILE A 134 -1.76 -24.29 3.03
C ILE A 134 -1.70 -23.07 3.95
N PHE A 135 -1.30 -21.94 3.40
CA PHE A 135 -1.29 -20.67 4.10
C PHE A 135 -2.47 -19.81 3.68
N ARG A 136 -2.91 -18.96 4.61
CA ARG A 136 -3.86 -17.87 4.34
C ARG A 136 -3.13 -16.71 3.68
N ASN A 137 -3.89 -15.84 3.01
CA ASN A 137 -3.37 -14.59 2.48
C ASN A 137 -2.54 -13.83 3.52
N ARG A 138 -1.24 -13.68 3.26
CA ARG A 138 -0.28 -13.17 4.25
C ARG A 138 -0.62 -11.76 4.74
N ILE A 139 -1.07 -10.88 3.85
CA ILE A 139 -1.38 -9.48 4.20
C ILE A 139 -2.57 -9.41 5.15
N LEU A 140 -3.65 -10.11 4.82
CA LEU A 140 -4.85 -10.16 5.68
C LEU A 140 -4.57 -10.91 6.98
N GLN A 141 -3.86 -12.03 6.91
CA GLN A 141 -3.47 -12.80 8.09
C GLN A 141 -2.65 -11.96 9.06
N GLN A 142 -1.58 -11.31 8.60
CA GLN A 142 -0.74 -10.46 9.45
C GLN A 142 -1.55 -9.33 10.08
N ARG A 143 -2.49 -8.74 9.36
CA ARG A 143 -3.35 -7.68 9.89
C ARG A 143 -4.24 -8.19 11.03
N GLU A 144 -4.90 -9.32 10.83
CA GLU A 144 -5.88 -9.86 11.77
C GLU A 144 -5.21 -10.49 12.99
N GLU A 145 -4.20 -11.34 12.76
CA GLU A 145 -3.49 -12.08 13.80
C GLU A 145 -2.63 -11.21 14.72
N ARG A 146 -2.44 -9.93 14.42
CA ARG A 146 -1.78 -8.98 15.33
C ARG A 146 -2.75 -8.32 16.29
N ILE A 147 -4.05 -8.33 16.01
CA ILE A 147 -5.03 -7.53 16.75
C ILE A 147 -6.02 -8.43 17.46
N TYR A 148 -6.50 -9.46 16.77
CA TYR A 148 -7.66 -10.24 17.22
C TYR A 148 -7.24 -11.60 17.77
N VAL A 149 -7.89 -11.97 18.87
CA VAL A 149 -8.02 -13.37 19.27
C VAL A 149 -9.13 -13.97 18.41
N ASP A 150 -8.91 -15.17 17.89
CA ASP A 150 -9.88 -15.85 17.04
C ASP A 150 -9.96 -17.35 17.37
N TYR A 151 -11.04 -18.00 16.94
CA TYR A 151 -11.19 -19.45 16.99
C TYR A 151 -11.05 -20.00 15.58
N VAL A 152 -9.92 -20.65 15.30
CA VAL A 152 -9.54 -21.06 13.95
C VAL A 152 -9.58 -22.57 13.79
N GLU A 153 -9.83 -23.00 12.57
CA GLU A 153 -9.67 -24.38 12.14
C GLU A 153 -8.39 -24.47 11.29
N ASN A 154 -7.56 -25.47 11.55
CA ASN A 154 -6.40 -25.81 10.75
C ASN A 154 -6.21 -27.33 10.73
N ASP A 155 -6.16 -27.93 9.54
CA ASP A 155 -5.97 -29.37 9.34
C ASP A 155 -6.97 -30.26 10.10
N GLY A 156 -8.22 -29.81 10.27
CA GLY A 156 -9.29 -30.50 10.99
C GLY A 156 -9.30 -30.27 12.49
N GLU A 157 -8.30 -29.58 13.04
CA GLU A 157 -8.22 -29.22 14.45
C GLU A 157 -8.69 -27.79 14.68
N HIS A 158 -9.47 -27.59 15.74
CA HIS A 158 -9.93 -26.25 16.11
C HIS A 158 -9.25 -25.79 17.39
N TYR A 159 -8.75 -24.55 17.42
CA TYR A 159 -8.09 -23.98 18.59
C TYR A 159 -8.27 -22.47 18.67
N TRP A 160 -8.06 -21.93 19.87
CA TRP A 160 -7.99 -20.49 20.09
C TRP A 160 -6.64 -19.96 19.62
N HIS A 161 -6.66 -19.09 18.61
CA HIS A 161 -5.50 -18.34 18.14
C HIS A 161 -5.39 -17.03 18.93
N SER A 162 -4.30 -16.86 19.68
CA SER A 162 -3.95 -15.58 20.28
C SER A 162 -3.01 -14.79 19.36
N PRO A 163 -2.98 -13.45 19.44
CA PRO A 163 -2.13 -12.68 18.58
C PRO A 163 -0.66 -13.11 18.61
N LYS A 164 -0.12 -13.45 17.45
CA LYS A 164 1.28 -13.85 17.28
C LYS A 164 2.11 -12.63 16.96
N TRP A 165 3.21 -12.48 17.69
CA TRP A 165 4.08 -11.32 17.56
C TRP A 165 5.41 -11.74 16.96
N PRO A 166 6.05 -10.89 16.13
CA PRO A 166 7.43 -11.11 15.73
C PRO A 166 8.30 -11.32 16.98
N GLU A 167 9.28 -12.21 16.89
CA GLU A 167 10.17 -12.53 18.03
C GLU A 167 10.82 -11.26 18.63
N SER A 168 11.07 -10.24 17.80
CA SER A 168 11.55 -8.92 18.25
C SER A 168 10.58 -8.25 19.24
N VAL A 169 9.28 -8.25 18.95
CA VAL A 169 8.23 -7.72 19.84
C VAL A 169 8.16 -8.52 21.13
N GLU A 170 8.24 -9.84 21.05
CA GLU A 170 8.21 -10.73 22.22
C GLU A 170 9.41 -10.53 23.13
N LYS A 171 10.59 -10.30 22.54
CA LYS A 171 11.83 -9.94 23.25
C LYS A 171 11.86 -8.48 23.72
N GLY A 172 10.78 -7.71 23.53
CA GLY A 172 10.70 -6.31 23.94
C GLY A 172 11.57 -5.36 23.11
N MET A 173 12.04 -5.77 21.93
CA MET A 173 12.82 -4.92 21.05
C MET A 173 11.92 -3.92 20.36
N THR A 174 11.93 -2.66 20.78
CA THR A 174 11.09 -1.61 20.19
C THR A 174 11.78 -0.81 19.08
N THR A 175 13.04 -1.12 18.76
CA THR A 175 13.83 -0.37 17.76
C THR A 175 13.15 -0.30 16.39
N PHE A 176 12.49 -1.38 15.96
CA PHE A 176 11.80 -1.42 14.67
C PHE A 176 10.59 -0.46 14.64
N CYS A 177 9.89 -0.26 15.77
CA CYS A 177 8.78 0.70 15.88
C CYS A 177 9.24 2.15 15.71
N LYS A 178 10.54 2.43 15.96
CA LYS A 178 11.16 3.75 15.84
C LYS A 178 11.79 3.98 14.47
N MET A 179 11.87 2.95 13.64
CA MET A 179 12.33 3.11 12.26
C MET A 179 11.27 3.87 11.46
N PRO A 180 11.66 4.89 10.68
CA PRO A 180 10.73 5.60 9.82
C PRO A 180 9.97 4.64 8.88
N LEU A 181 8.69 4.90 8.66
CA LEU A 181 7.92 4.17 7.65
C LEU A 181 8.23 4.73 6.26
N ASP A 182 8.78 3.91 5.36
CA ASP A 182 9.13 4.32 3.98
C ASP A 182 7.93 4.97 3.26
N ILE A 183 6.76 4.34 3.37
CA ILE A 183 5.51 4.83 2.78
C ILE A 183 5.10 6.21 3.33
N LEU A 184 5.32 6.46 4.63
CA LEU A 184 4.96 7.73 5.29
C LEU A 184 6.00 8.81 5.02
N ASN A 185 7.29 8.45 4.95
CA ASN A 185 8.34 9.35 4.52
C ASN A 185 8.08 9.88 3.11
N LEU A 186 7.64 9.03 2.19
CA LEU A 186 7.25 9.46 0.86
C LEU A 186 6.02 10.38 0.89
N ALA A 187 4.96 10.01 1.61
CA ALA A 187 3.75 10.83 1.69
C ALA A 187 4.05 12.22 2.29
N LYS A 188 4.86 12.27 3.35
CA LYS A 188 5.40 13.51 3.94
C LYS A 188 6.19 14.32 2.90
N SER A 189 7.09 13.67 2.16
CA SER A 189 7.92 14.33 1.14
C SER A 189 7.08 14.94 0.02
N LEU A 190 6.12 14.19 -0.52
CA LEU A 190 5.18 14.69 -1.55
C LEU A 190 4.40 15.92 -1.04
N ASN A 191 3.88 15.86 0.18
CA ASN A 191 3.14 16.98 0.77
C ASN A 191 4.04 18.20 1.04
N GLN A 192 5.22 18.00 1.62
CA GLN A 192 6.19 19.06 1.91
C GLN A 192 6.67 19.77 0.65
N ALA A 193 6.91 19.02 -0.43
CA ALA A 193 7.26 19.58 -1.73
C ALA A 193 6.10 20.36 -2.40
N GLY A 194 4.87 20.26 -1.90
CA GLY A 194 3.70 20.94 -2.46
C GLY A 194 2.90 20.13 -3.49
N CYS A 195 3.25 18.85 -3.68
CA CYS A 195 2.62 17.98 -4.68
C CYS A 195 1.14 17.66 -4.36
N ALA A 196 0.71 17.85 -3.11
CA ALA A 196 -0.66 17.58 -2.66
C ALA A 196 -1.62 18.79 -2.79
N SER A 197 -1.22 19.88 -3.46
CA SER A 197 -2.11 21.03 -3.70
C SER A 197 -3.00 20.83 -4.93
N PRO A 198 -4.20 21.44 -5.03
CA PRO A 198 -5.09 21.23 -6.18
C PRO A 198 -4.45 21.55 -7.53
N LYS A 199 -3.66 22.63 -7.59
CA LYS A 199 -2.92 23.02 -8.79
C LYS A 199 -1.82 22.01 -9.15
N ALA A 200 -1.09 21.50 -8.16
CA ALA A 200 -0.08 20.46 -8.38
C ALA A 200 -0.72 19.15 -8.86
N LEU A 201 -1.84 18.74 -8.26
CA LEU A 201 -2.59 17.56 -8.69
C LEU A 201 -3.05 17.66 -10.15
N SER A 202 -3.44 18.86 -10.61
CA SER A 202 -3.77 19.11 -12.01
C SER A 202 -2.59 18.88 -12.96
N VAL A 203 -1.40 19.38 -12.60
CA VAL A 203 -0.16 19.16 -13.37
C VAL A 203 0.26 17.69 -13.35
N ILE A 204 0.16 17.03 -12.20
CA ILE A 204 0.44 15.60 -12.06
C ILE A 204 -0.52 14.80 -12.95
N ALA A 205 -1.82 15.09 -12.89
CA ALA A 205 -2.82 14.42 -13.72
C ALA A 205 -2.54 14.59 -15.22
N SER A 206 -2.24 15.82 -15.68
CA SER A 206 -2.00 16.08 -17.11
C SER A 206 -0.81 15.29 -17.65
N LYS A 207 0.24 15.15 -16.84
CA LYS A 207 1.44 14.40 -17.20
C LYS A 207 1.22 12.89 -17.11
N TRP A 208 0.78 12.39 -15.96
CA TRP A 208 0.76 10.96 -15.64
C TRP A 208 -0.33 10.18 -16.36
N ARG A 209 -1.48 10.80 -16.64
CA ARG A 209 -2.58 10.11 -17.34
C ARG A 209 -2.24 9.73 -18.78
N SER A 210 -1.19 10.32 -19.35
CA SER A 210 -0.67 9.97 -20.67
C SER A 210 0.34 8.82 -20.65
N VAL A 211 0.88 8.49 -19.47
CA VAL A 211 1.92 7.47 -19.31
C VAL A 211 1.27 6.08 -19.30
N LYS A 212 1.64 5.25 -20.28
CA LYS A 212 1.24 3.85 -20.33
C LYS A 212 2.21 2.99 -19.53
N MET A 213 1.70 2.30 -18.52
CA MET A 213 2.45 1.30 -17.77
C MET A 213 2.35 -0.04 -18.50
N THR A 214 3.37 -0.37 -19.26
CA THR A 214 3.57 -1.68 -19.89
C THR A 214 4.42 -2.56 -18.98
N ASP A 215 4.35 -3.89 -19.14
CA ASP A 215 5.08 -4.83 -18.29
C ASP A 215 6.59 -4.60 -18.31
N ASP A 216 7.13 -4.17 -19.45
CA ASP A 216 8.54 -3.84 -19.64
C ASP A 216 8.93 -2.43 -19.16
N PHE A 217 8.01 -1.63 -18.63
CA PHE A 217 8.29 -0.26 -18.17
C PHE A 217 9.29 -0.31 -17.01
N PRO A 218 10.52 0.18 -17.19
CA PRO A 218 11.59 -0.01 -16.22
C PRO A 218 11.56 1.03 -15.10
N ILE A 219 12.13 0.67 -13.95
CA ILE A 219 12.24 1.56 -12.79
C ILE A 219 13.05 2.83 -13.09
N SER A 220 14.01 2.78 -14.02
CA SER A 220 14.75 3.96 -14.47
C SER A 220 13.84 4.98 -15.15
N GLN A 221 12.98 4.53 -16.07
CA GLN A 221 12.01 5.39 -16.75
C GLN A 221 10.96 5.95 -15.77
N LEU A 222 10.62 5.20 -14.72
CA LEU A 222 9.76 5.71 -13.64
C LEU A 222 10.44 6.87 -12.91
N ARG A 223 11.71 6.72 -12.54
CA ARG A 223 12.50 7.78 -11.88
C ARG A 223 12.61 9.02 -12.77
N ASP A 224 12.85 8.84 -14.06
CA ASP A 224 12.86 9.95 -15.03
C ASP A 224 11.49 10.65 -15.10
N THR A 225 10.40 9.89 -15.04
CA THR A 225 9.03 10.43 -15.02
C THR A 225 8.77 11.21 -13.73
N ASN A 226 9.21 10.71 -12.57
CA ASN A 226 9.13 11.40 -11.28
C ASN A 226 9.90 12.72 -11.31
N TYR A 227 11.17 12.68 -11.77
CA TYR A 227 12.01 13.86 -11.90
C TYR A 227 11.38 14.90 -12.83
N ALA A 228 10.93 14.49 -14.02
CA ALA A 228 10.27 15.37 -14.97
C ALA A 228 8.92 15.91 -14.46
N THR A 229 8.28 15.25 -13.49
CA THR A 229 7.09 15.76 -12.81
C THR A 229 7.45 16.91 -11.89
N LEU A 230 8.50 16.73 -11.07
CA LEU A 230 8.99 17.79 -10.19
C LEU A 230 9.46 19.01 -10.97
N GLN A 231 10.19 18.84 -12.08
CA GLN A 231 10.60 19.95 -12.94
C GLN A 231 9.41 20.76 -13.48
N GLU A 232 8.32 20.11 -13.84
CA GLU A 232 7.13 20.80 -14.37
C GLU A 232 6.40 21.59 -13.27
N LEU A 233 6.33 21.01 -12.07
CA LEU A 233 5.80 21.70 -10.89
C LEU A 233 6.66 22.91 -10.51
N ASP A 234 7.98 22.79 -10.60
CA ASP A 234 8.94 23.86 -10.31
C ASP A 234 8.79 25.03 -11.29
N LYS A 235 8.78 24.73 -12.60
CA LYS A 235 8.53 25.73 -13.66
C LYS A 235 7.20 26.46 -13.49
N SER A 236 6.20 25.77 -12.93
CA SER A 236 4.88 26.33 -12.64
C SER A 236 4.81 27.11 -11.32
N GLY A 237 5.91 27.20 -10.57
CA GLY A 237 5.95 27.84 -9.25
C GLY A 237 5.10 27.13 -8.19
N LEU A 238 4.87 25.83 -8.36
CA LEU A 238 4.01 25.03 -7.48
C LEU A 238 4.79 24.22 -6.44
N LEU A 239 6.10 24.02 -6.65
CA LEU A 239 6.94 23.42 -5.64
C LEU A 239 7.22 24.41 -4.50
N ARG A 240 7.28 23.88 -3.29
CA ARG A 240 7.86 24.57 -2.14
C ARG A 240 9.34 24.23 -2.08
N GLU A 241 10.18 25.20 -1.73
CA GLU A 241 11.60 24.99 -1.51
C GLU A 241 11.79 23.95 -0.39
N GLN A 242 12.54 22.90 -0.67
CA GLN A 242 12.84 21.81 0.25
C GLN A 242 14.30 21.39 0.12
N PRO A 243 14.89 20.73 1.13
CA PRO A 243 16.22 20.17 1.01
C PRO A 243 16.25 19.01 -0.02
N GLN A 244 17.41 18.79 -0.65
CA GLN A 244 17.56 17.85 -1.76
C GLN A 244 17.07 16.42 -1.45
N ASN A 245 17.26 15.95 -0.21
CA ASN A 245 16.83 14.60 0.20
C ASN A 245 15.30 14.39 0.09
N ILE A 246 14.50 15.45 0.20
CA ILE A 246 13.03 15.36 -0.01
C ILE A 246 12.73 15.07 -1.48
N TYR A 247 13.37 15.79 -2.40
CA TYR A 247 13.20 15.54 -3.83
C TYR A 247 13.76 14.17 -4.23
N ASP A 248 14.91 13.78 -3.69
CA ASP A 248 15.48 12.45 -3.91
C ASP A 248 14.54 11.35 -3.40
N THR A 249 13.84 11.58 -2.29
CA THR A 249 12.85 10.64 -1.77
C THR A 249 11.71 10.46 -2.78
N ILE A 250 11.15 11.55 -3.30
CA ILE A 250 10.07 11.48 -4.29
C ILE A 250 10.55 10.79 -5.57
N ILE A 251 11.73 11.15 -6.08
CA ILE A 251 12.26 10.61 -7.34
C ILE A 251 12.47 9.10 -7.24
N ASN A 252 13.06 8.64 -6.14
CA ASN A 252 13.50 7.25 -6.01
C ASN A 252 12.44 6.31 -5.42
N TYR A 253 11.51 6.83 -4.63
CA TYR A 253 10.55 5.99 -3.90
C TYR A 253 9.10 6.18 -4.31
N TRP A 254 8.74 7.14 -5.18
CA TRP A 254 7.39 7.20 -5.73
C TRP A 254 7.21 6.12 -6.80
N LEU A 255 6.68 4.97 -6.37
CA LEU A 255 6.61 3.75 -7.18
C LEU A 255 5.51 3.79 -8.27
N PHE A 256 5.45 2.73 -9.07
CA PHE A 256 4.51 2.58 -10.17
C PHE A 256 3.06 2.75 -9.66
N PRO A 257 2.20 3.46 -10.41
CA PRO A 257 0.80 3.55 -10.05
C PRO A 257 0.14 2.18 -10.21
N LEU A 258 -0.70 1.81 -9.24
CA LEU A 258 -1.36 0.50 -9.26
C LEU A 258 -2.78 0.57 -9.85
N TYR A 259 -3.24 1.71 -10.38
CA TYR A 259 -4.63 1.90 -10.82
C TYR A 259 -5.09 0.89 -11.88
N SER A 260 -4.16 0.41 -12.72
CA SER A 260 -4.42 -0.59 -13.76
C SER A 260 -4.30 -2.04 -13.29
N ALA A 261 -3.70 -2.27 -12.12
CA ALA A 261 -3.59 -3.61 -11.56
C ALA A 261 -4.92 -4.05 -10.95
N ASP A 262 -5.19 -5.36 -10.87
CA ASP A 262 -6.34 -5.88 -10.13
C ASP A 262 -5.89 -6.31 -8.74
N LEU A 263 -6.35 -5.63 -7.69
CA LEU A 263 -6.03 -5.94 -6.29
C LEU A 263 -7.17 -6.68 -5.58
N ARG A 264 -8.08 -7.33 -6.31
CA ARG A 264 -9.12 -8.15 -5.69
C ARG A 264 -8.54 -9.50 -5.28
N ILE A 265 -8.80 -9.90 -4.03
CA ILE A 265 -8.51 -11.25 -3.55
C ILE A 265 -9.17 -12.28 -4.48
N ILE A 266 -8.39 -13.30 -4.83
CA ILE A 266 -8.84 -14.46 -5.59
C ILE A 266 -9.25 -15.51 -4.57
N SER A 267 -10.54 -15.86 -4.55
CA SER A 267 -10.99 -16.95 -3.69
C SER A 267 -10.46 -18.28 -4.21
N VAL A 268 -9.89 -19.07 -3.30
CA VAL A 268 -9.26 -20.35 -3.61
C VAL A 268 -9.98 -21.45 -2.85
N ASP A 269 -10.40 -22.49 -3.57
CA ASP A 269 -10.98 -23.69 -2.97
C ASP A 269 -9.88 -24.50 -2.28
N GLN A 270 -9.85 -24.45 -0.96
CA GLN A 270 -8.87 -25.19 -0.15
C GLN A 270 -8.87 -26.69 -0.44
N SER A 271 -10.02 -27.28 -0.81
CA SER A 271 -10.10 -28.71 -1.12
C SER A 271 -9.18 -29.08 -2.29
N LYS A 272 -9.07 -28.20 -3.29
CA LYS A 272 -8.17 -28.40 -4.43
C LYS A 272 -6.71 -28.30 -4.02
N LEU A 273 -6.36 -27.37 -3.14
CA LEU A 273 -5.01 -27.28 -2.59
C LEU A 273 -4.64 -28.55 -1.80
N ARG A 274 -5.60 -29.11 -1.05
CA ARG A 274 -5.43 -30.41 -0.35
C ARG A 274 -5.25 -31.57 -1.31
N GLU A 275 -5.95 -31.58 -2.43
CA GLU A 275 -5.77 -32.59 -3.47
C GLU A 275 -4.36 -32.53 -4.07
N ILE A 276 -3.85 -31.33 -4.36
CA ILE A 276 -2.47 -31.12 -4.84
C ILE A 276 -1.46 -31.63 -3.80
N GLN A 277 -1.61 -31.22 -2.53
CA GLN A 277 -0.76 -31.65 -1.43
C GLN A 277 -0.73 -33.18 -1.28
N ARG A 278 -1.88 -33.85 -1.34
CA ARG A 278 -1.99 -35.32 -1.22
C ARG A 278 -1.49 -36.07 -2.45
N GLY A 279 -1.61 -35.46 -3.62
CA GLY A 279 -1.19 -36.04 -4.89
C GLY A 279 0.29 -35.82 -5.21
N TRP A 280 0.99 -34.99 -4.45
CA TRP A 280 2.40 -34.71 -4.67
C TRP A 280 3.28 -35.90 -4.29
N ALA A 281 4.21 -36.24 -5.18
CA ALA A 281 5.27 -37.21 -4.94
C ALA A 281 6.60 -36.56 -5.36
N PRO A 282 7.66 -36.66 -4.55
CA PRO A 282 8.96 -36.12 -4.91
C PRO A 282 9.52 -36.84 -6.14
N GLU A 283 10.00 -36.08 -7.13
CA GLU A 283 10.79 -36.62 -8.23
C GLU A 283 12.20 -36.93 -7.68
N PHE A 284 12.58 -38.22 -7.67
CA PHE A 284 13.90 -38.70 -7.25
C PHE A 284 14.85 -38.85 -8.43
#